data_AF-A0AAN8RMR8-F1
#
_entry.id   AF-A0AAN8RMR8-F1
#
_cell.length_a   1.000
_cell.length_b   1.000
_cell.length_c   1.000
_cell.angle_alpha   90.00
_cell.angle_beta   90.00
_cell.angle_gamma   90.00
#
_symmetry.space_group_name_H-M   'P 1'
#
loop_
_entity.id
_entity.type
_entity.pdbx_description
1 polymer ?
#
loop_
_entity_poly.entity_id
_entity_poly.type
_entity_poly.pdbx_seq_one_letter_code
_entity_poly.pdbx_strand_id
1 'polypeptide(L)'
;MASICSLPTELLFQIFTDEVISSNDLAQCAATCKLFNDIKSQCKINYNFRVDHPSRSAWKLIRHLLLDPKIGERFQSITVTWHRRVPRHPKTWALEWNWGKTERQEINRLCEEWGLSEVAYHIRCGWNSEALIPLLLCFTTKLESFDYGRSVLEIMHPSPTAHEGIRVHEYCEGKSHRWEPKGDHDDGFDWFDVCWNFVESGTSWFYSVLDRDTPLPGLSSLRKFSHRGCVDDVKWPGVYLPQVMLLPQLEDVVLISKPAKVGHLYPSTPKLEFPAGKKSSIKRLELIDCSFFEGEVDALAEFTGSLTRLNYDLCGFRRKKIVDSFLQTNGSLTKDRVTNTHTPQLLEEEEEEEEEEDFGSFDSDSKYEFSCYDRSSSDDDDDDDEEEEGE
;
A
#
# COMPACT_ATOMS: atom_id res chain seq x y z
N MET A 1 11.15 0.42 -33.98
CA MET A 1 10.90 -0.98 -34.39
C MET A 1 9.86 -1.56 -33.44
N ALA A 2 8.75 -2.08 -33.94
CA ALA A 2 7.72 -2.66 -33.08
C ALA A 2 8.26 -3.95 -32.44
N SER A 3 8.04 -4.11 -31.13
CA SER A 3 8.44 -5.32 -30.42
C SER A 3 7.44 -6.43 -30.70
N ILE A 4 7.89 -7.67 -30.89
CA ILE A 4 6.96 -8.81 -31.03
C ILE A 4 6.07 -8.95 -29.79
N CYS A 5 6.58 -8.54 -28.61
CA CYS A 5 5.83 -8.55 -27.36
C CYS A 5 4.77 -7.44 -27.25
N SER A 6 4.75 -6.47 -28.17
CA SER A 6 3.73 -5.41 -28.23
C SER A 6 2.60 -5.72 -29.20
N LEU A 7 2.61 -6.90 -29.84
CA LEU A 7 1.54 -7.32 -30.74
C LEU A 7 0.35 -7.89 -29.94
N PRO A 8 -0.90 -7.57 -30.34
CA PRO A 8 -2.10 -8.25 -29.87
C PRO A 8 -1.98 -9.78 -29.99
N THR A 9 -2.58 -10.50 -29.04
CA THR A 9 -2.55 -11.97 -28.98
C THR A 9 -3.08 -12.59 -30.27
N GLU A 10 -4.04 -11.95 -30.92
CA GLU A 10 -4.64 -12.38 -32.19
C GLU A 10 -3.64 -12.33 -33.35
N LEU A 11 -2.81 -11.28 -33.40
CA LEU A 11 -1.75 -11.16 -34.41
C LEU A 11 -0.61 -12.12 -34.12
N LEU A 12 -0.26 -12.33 -32.85
CA LEU A 12 0.70 -13.37 -32.46
C LEU A 12 0.20 -14.76 -32.88
N PHE A 13 -1.07 -15.05 -32.64
CA PHE A 13 -1.68 -16.30 -33.04
C PHE A 13 -1.62 -16.46 -34.56
N GLN A 14 -2.03 -15.44 -35.33
CA GLN A 14 -1.93 -15.46 -36.78
C GLN A 14 -0.51 -15.71 -37.28
N ILE A 15 0.49 -15.03 -36.72
CA ILE A 15 1.90 -15.24 -37.05
C ILE A 15 2.31 -16.70 -36.79
N PHE A 16 2.02 -17.23 -35.60
CA PHE A 16 2.43 -18.58 -35.23
C PHE A 16 1.56 -19.70 -35.83
N THR A 17 0.44 -19.37 -36.47
CA THR A 17 -0.38 -20.31 -37.24
C THR A 17 -0.22 -20.18 -38.75
N ASP A 18 0.63 -19.25 -39.21
CA ASP A 18 0.90 -19.06 -40.64
C ASP A 18 1.54 -20.32 -41.23
N GLU A 19 0.97 -20.83 -42.33
CA GLU A 19 1.44 -22.03 -43.04
C GLU A 19 2.88 -21.88 -43.58
N VAL A 20 3.40 -20.66 -43.66
CA VAL A 20 4.77 -20.36 -44.07
C VAL A 20 5.79 -20.71 -42.98
N ILE A 21 5.40 -20.77 -41.69
CA ILE A 21 6.32 -21.15 -40.62
C ILE A 21 6.46 -22.67 -40.57
N SER A 22 7.70 -23.17 -40.67
CA SER A 22 7.93 -24.60 -40.60
C SER A 22 7.59 -25.16 -39.21
N SER A 23 7.10 -26.40 -39.16
CA SER A 23 6.81 -27.07 -37.87
C SER A 23 8.05 -27.17 -36.97
N ASN A 24 9.25 -27.20 -37.57
CA ASN A 24 10.51 -27.20 -36.83
C ASN A 24 10.77 -25.85 -36.15
N ASP A 25 10.48 -24.74 -36.83
CA ASP A 25 10.63 -23.40 -36.26
C ASP A 25 9.61 -23.15 -35.14
N LEU A 26 8.36 -23.64 -35.29
CA LEU A 26 7.37 -23.60 -34.22
C LEU A 26 7.81 -24.41 -33.00
N ALA A 27 8.36 -25.60 -33.20
CA ALA A 27 8.89 -26.43 -32.11
C ALA A 27 10.07 -25.75 -31.41
N GLN A 28 10.97 -25.10 -32.16
CA GLN A 28 12.07 -24.32 -31.60
C GLN A 28 11.56 -23.10 -30.83
N CYS A 29 10.61 -22.33 -31.36
CA CYS A 29 9.98 -21.22 -30.64
C CYS A 29 9.33 -21.69 -29.33
N ALA A 30 8.59 -22.80 -29.34
CA ALA A 30 8.01 -23.37 -28.12
C ALA A 30 9.09 -23.78 -27.11
N ALA A 31 10.17 -24.42 -27.57
CA ALA A 31 11.30 -24.79 -26.71
C ALA A 31 12.02 -23.56 -26.12
N THR A 32 12.20 -22.50 -26.91
CA THR A 32 12.78 -21.24 -26.47
C THR A 32 11.88 -20.51 -25.48
N CYS A 33 10.58 -20.43 -25.73
CA CYS A 33 9.61 -19.88 -24.77
C CYS A 33 9.60 -20.67 -23.46
N LYS A 34 9.67 -22.00 -23.54
CA LYS A 34 9.80 -22.87 -22.36
C LYS A 34 11.11 -22.57 -21.62
N LEU A 35 12.24 -22.49 -22.32
CA LEU A 35 13.53 -22.15 -21.72
C LEU A 35 13.48 -20.78 -21.01
N PHE A 36 12.93 -19.76 -21.65
CA PHE A 36 12.77 -18.45 -21.02
C PHE A 36 11.84 -18.50 -19.81
N ASN A 37 10.77 -19.29 -19.86
CA ASN A 37 9.88 -19.49 -18.72
C ASN A 37 10.59 -20.22 -17.57
N ASP A 38 11.40 -21.23 -17.88
CA ASP A 38 12.21 -21.97 -16.92
C ASP A 38 13.26 -21.06 -16.26
N ILE A 39 13.96 -20.24 -17.05
CA ILE A 39 14.90 -19.23 -16.54
C ILE A 39 14.15 -18.21 -15.67
N LYS A 40 13.03 -17.67 -16.16
CA LYS A 40 12.20 -16.70 -15.43
C LYS A 40 11.77 -17.27 -14.08
N SER A 41 11.39 -18.55 -14.01
CA SER A 41 10.98 -19.19 -12.76
C SER A 41 12.07 -19.19 -11.68
N GLN A 42 13.35 -19.12 -12.09
CA GLN A 42 14.51 -19.05 -11.18
C GLN A 42 14.88 -17.61 -10.82
N CYS A 43 14.39 -16.62 -11.56
CA CYS A 43 14.67 -15.21 -11.29
C CYS A 43 13.88 -14.73 -10.06
N LYS A 44 14.63 -14.15 -9.12
CA LYS A 44 14.10 -13.44 -7.96
C LYS A 44 13.49 -12.10 -8.39
N ILE A 45 12.43 -11.70 -7.72
CA ILE A 45 11.67 -10.47 -8.00
C ILE A 45 11.90 -9.49 -6.86
N ASN A 46 12.31 -8.28 -7.22
CA ASN A 46 12.25 -7.10 -6.37
C ASN A 46 11.06 -6.28 -6.87
N TYR A 47 10.01 -6.15 -6.05
CA TYR A 47 8.76 -5.56 -6.49
C TYR A 47 8.48 -4.24 -5.78
N ASN A 48 8.04 -3.24 -6.54
CA ASN A 48 7.50 -2.00 -6.00
C ASN A 48 5.97 -2.10 -5.91
N PHE A 49 5.44 -2.27 -4.70
CA PHE A 49 4.02 -2.25 -4.40
C PHE A 49 3.51 -0.82 -4.31
N ARG A 50 2.89 -0.36 -5.40
CA ARG A 50 2.34 0.99 -5.51
C ARG A 50 0.92 1.06 -4.95
N VAL A 51 0.77 1.57 -3.73
CA VAL A 51 -0.52 1.82 -3.08
C VAL A 51 -1.25 2.94 -3.81
N ASP A 52 -2.47 2.67 -4.23
CA ASP A 52 -3.49 3.56 -4.81
C ASP A 52 -3.06 4.21 -6.13
N HIS A 53 -2.08 3.62 -6.80
CA HIS A 53 -1.67 4.07 -8.12
C HIS A 53 -2.80 3.88 -9.16
N PRO A 54 -3.06 4.86 -10.04
CA PRO A 54 -4.15 4.83 -11.04
C PRO A 54 -4.15 3.61 -11.96
N SER A 55 -2.97 3.04 -12.24
CA SER A 55 -2.82 1.81 -13.03
C SER A 55 -3.42 0.56 -12.36
N ARG A 56 -3.76 0.63 -11.06
CA ARG A 56 -4.26 -0.46 -10.21
C ARG A 56 -3.33 -1.67 -10.20
N SER A 57 -2.01 -1.44 -10.22
CA SER A 57 -0.99 -2.49 -10.29
C SER A 57 -1.04 -3.46 -9.11
N ALA A 58 -1.26 -2.97 -7.88
CA ALA A 58 -1.44 -3.78 -6.69
C ALA A 58 -2.60 -4.79 -6.82
N TRP A 59 -3.77 -4.33 -7.24
CA TRP A 59 -4.94 -5.19 -7.49
C TRP A 59 -4.66 -6.22 -8.59
N LYS A 60 -4.10 -5.78 -9.73
CA LYS A 60 -3.74 -6.66 -10.85
C LYS A 60 -2.75 -7.73 -10.39
N LEU A 61 -1.76 -7.39 -9.57
CA LEU A 61 -0.82 -8.36 -9.01
C LEU A 61 -1.55 -9.42 -8.19
N ILE A 62 -2.41 -9.04 -7.25
CA ILE A 62 -3.14 -10.01 -6.42
C ILE A 62 -3.98 -10.94 -7.29
N ARG A 63 -4.64 -10.44 -8.34
CA ARG A 63 -5.38 -11.30 -9.28
C ARG A 63 -4.48 -12.36 -9.93
N HIS A 64 -3.26 -11.99 -10.31
CA HIS A 64 -2.30 -12.96 -10.86
C HIS A 64 -1.84 -13.96 -9.81
N LEU A 65 -1.63 -13.54 -8.56
CA LEU A 65 -1.25 -14.42 -7.46
C LEU A 65 -2.37 -15.39 -7.06
N LEU A 66 -3.64 -14.99 -7.17
CA LEU A 66 -4.79 -15.88 -6.96
C LEU A 66 -4.86 -16.97 -8.04
N LEU A 67 -4.37 -16.70 -9.26
CA LEU A 67 -4.34 -17.67 -10.36
C LEU A 67 -3.09 -18.57 -10.30
N ASP A 68 -1.93 -18.00 -9.97
CA ASP A 68 -0.66 -18.71 -9.83
C ASP A 68 0.11 -18.25 -8.58
N PRO A 69 -0.21 -18.85 -7.42
CA PRO A 69 0.45 -18.52 -6.14
C PRO A 69 1.97 -18.70 -6.16
N LYS A 70 2.50 -19.57 -7.03
CA LYS A 70 3.94 -19.87 -7.10
C LYS A 70 4.77 -18.66 -7.54
N ILE A 71 4.16 -17.70 -8.24
CA ILE A 71 4.81 -16.44 -8.57
C ILE A 71 5.20 -15.69 -7.30
N GLY A 72 4.36 -15.75 -6.26
CA GLY A 72 4.60 -15.13 -4.95
C GLY A 72 5.89 -15.60 -4.28
N GLU A 73 6.26 -16.87 -4.45
CA GLU A 73 7.50 -17.41 -3.88
C GLU A 73 8.77 -16.80 -4.47
N ARG A 74 8.67 -16.11 -5.60
CA ARG A 74 9.82 -15.51 -6.28
C ARG A 74 10.14 -14.10 -5.74
N PHE A 75 9.25 -13.49 -4.97
CA PHE A 75 9.47 -12.18 -4.37
C PHE A 75 10.52 -12.29 -3.27
N GLN A 76 11.66 -11.65 -3.49
CA GLN A 76 12.74 -11.56 -2.52
C GLN A 76 12.69 -10.24 -1.75
N SER A 77 12.31 -9.16 -2.44
CA SER A 77 12.07 -7.88 -1.79
C SER A 77 10.78 -7.23 -2.26
N ILE A 78 10.15 -6.50 -1.35
CA ILE A 78 9.04 -5.60 -1.63
C ILE A 78 9.39 -4.22 -1.06
N THR A 79 9.21 -3.21 -1.88
CA THR A 79 9.20 -1.79 -1.47
C THR A 79 7.79 -1.28 -1.66
N VAL A 80 7.27 -0.53 -0.69
CA VAL A 80 5.94 0.08 -0.75
C VAL A 80 6.09 1.55 -1.09
N THR A 81 5.44 1.99 -2.19
CA THR A 81 5.28 3.41 -2.52
C THR A 81 3.82 3.83 -2.39
N TRP A 82 3.59 5.04 -1.90
CA TRP A 82 2.28 5.55 -1.55
C TRP A 82 1.83 6.60 -2.56
N HIS A 83 0.89 6.27 -3.43
CA HIS A 83 0.30 7.16 -4.43
C HIS A 83 -1.11 7.55 -4.01
N ARG A 84 -1.22 8.20 -2.84
CA ARG A 84 -2.51 8.63 -2.31
C ARG A 84 -3.18 9.62 -3.25
N ARG A 85 -4.51 9.62 -3.22
CA ARG A 85 -5.32 10.46 -4.10
C ARG A 85 -5.14 11.92 -3.71
N VAL A 86 -4.66 12.76 -4.61
CA VAL A 86 -4.54 14.19 -4.35
C VAL A 86 -5.83 14.87 -4.82
N PRO A 87 -6.61 15.52 -3.95
CA PRO A 87 -7.98 15.93 -4.31
C PRO A 87 -8.09 16.95 -5.44
N ARG A 88 -6.98 17.60 -5.81
CA ARG A 88 -6.89 18.56 -6.92
C ARG A 88 -6.20 18.02 -8.17
N HIS A 89 -5.75 16.76 -8.16
CA HIS A 89 -5.08 16.12 -9.29
C HIS A 89 -5.79 14.81 -9.69
N PRO A 90 -6.80 14.87 -10.58
CA PRO A 90 -7.56 13.69 -11.01
C PRO A 90 -6.74 12.53 -11.55
N LYS A 91 -5.57 12.83 -12.16
CA LYS A 91 -4.62 11.83 -12.63
C LYS A 91 -4.16 10.86 -11.53
N THR A 92 -4.22 11.26 -10.26
CA THR A 92 -3.84 10.44 -9.10
C THR A 92 -4.98 9.57 -8.55
N TRP A 93 -6.21 9.71 -9.07
CA TRP A 93 -7.37 9.04 -8.50
C TRP A 93 -7.50 7.61 -9.05
N ALA A 94 -7.18 6.62 -8.22
CA ALA A 94 -7.42 5.22 -8.56
C ALA A 94 -8.89 4.85 -8.44
N LEU A 95 -9.45 4.33 -9.54
CA LEU A 95 -10.79 3.75 -9.60
C LEU A 95 -10.92 2.56 -8.66
N GLU A 96 -12.13 2.37 -8.14
CA GLU A 96 -12.53 1.14 -7.45
C GLU A 96 -12.26 -0.08 -8.35
N TRP A 97 -11.91 -1.20 -7.73
CA TRP A 97 -11.78 -2.46 -8.44
C TRP A 97 -12.78 -3.49 -7.94
N ASN A 98 -13.13 -4.40 -8.84
CA ASN A 98 -14.10 -5.45 -8.59
C ASN A 98 -13.44 -6.82 -8.72
N TRP A 99 -13.76 -7.69 -7.77
CA TRP A 99 -13.35 -9.10 -7.80
C TRP A 99 -14.41 -9.97 -8.48
N GLY A 100 -13.95 -10.87 -9.34
CA GLY A 100 -14.79 -11.95 -9.88
C GLY A 100 -15.26 -12.91 -8.79
N LYS A 101 -16.30 -13.70 -9.08
CA LYS A 101 -16.90 -14.62 -8.10
C LYS A 101 -15.89 -15.64 -7.54
N THR A 102 -15.05 -16.21 -8.40
CA THR A 102 -14.00 -17.17 -8.02
C THR A 102 -12.89 -16.51 -7.20
N GLU A 103 -12.47 -15.31 -7.59
CA GLU A 103 -11.48 -14.52 -6.85
C GLU A 103 -11.99 -14.19 -5.44
N ARG A 104 -13.25 -13.78 -5.29
CA ARG A 104 -13.87 -13.53 -3.98
C ARG A 104 -13.88 -14.76 -3.08
N GLN A 105 -14.20 -15.92 -3.65
CA GLN A 105 -14.21 -17.19 -2.91
C GLN A 105 -12.81 -17.54 -2.40
N GLU A 106 -11.80 -17.38 -3.27
CA GLU A 106 -10.41 -17.66 -2.89
C GLU A 106 -9.87 -16.66 -1.86
N ILE A 107 -10.19 -15.37 -2.01
CA ILE A 107 -9.88 -14.34 -1.01
C ILE A 107 -10.49 -14.70 0.34
N ASN A 108 -11.78 -15.09 0.39
CA ASN A 108 -12.41 -15.49 1.65
C ASN A 108 -11.70 -16.69 2.27
N ARG A 109 -11.38 -17.71 1.46
CA ARG A 109 -10.65 -18.90 1.92
C ARG A 109 -9.31 -18.53 2.54
N LEU A 110 -8.52 -17.67 1.87
CA LEU A 110 -7.23 -17.20 2.36
C LEU A 110 -7.38 -16.34 3.63
N CYS A 111 -8.37 -15.46 3.67
CA CYS A 111 -8.64 -14.66 4.86
C CYS A 111 -9.07 -15.51 6.05
N GLU A 112 -9.83 -16.58 5.85
CA GLU A 112 -10.18 -17.53 6.92
C GLU A 112 -8.95 -18.33 7.37
N GLU A 113 -8.21 -18.91 6.42
CA GLU A 113 -6.99 -19.69 6.67
C GLU A 113 -5.95 -18.90 7.47
N TRP A 114 -5.73 -17.64 7.07
CA TRP A 114 -4.73 -16.76 7.67
C TRP A 114 -5.34 -15.76 8.66
N GLY A 115 -6.57 -15.97 9.14
CA GLY A 115 -7.25 -15.12 10.13
C GLY A 115 -7.18 -13.62 9.84
N LEU A 116 -7.45 -13.21 8.60
CA LEU A 116 -7.46 -11.83 8.11
C LEU A 116 -8.88 -11.22 8.15
N SER A 117 -9.73 -11.65 9.10
CA SER A 117 -11.14 -11.26 9.16
C SER A 117 -11.34 -9.75 9.25
N GLU A 118 -10.45 -9.05 9.96
CA GLU A 118 -10.51 -7.60 10.15
C GLU A 118 -10.29 -6.81 8.84
N VAL A 119 -9.45 -7.31 7.93
CA VAL A 119 -9.14 -6.63 6.67
C VAL A 119 -9.90 -7.20 5.47
N ALA A 120 -10.54 -8.37 5.62
CA ALA A 120 -11.25 -9.07 4.54
C ALA A 120 -12.35 -8.23 3.88
N TYR A 121 -13.08 -7.41 4.65
CA TYR A 121 -14.07 -6.49 4.10
C TYR A 121 -13.41 -5.48 3.14
N HIS A 122 -12.33 -4.83 3.57
CA HIS A 122 -11.64 -3.78 2.81
C HIS A 122 -10.94 -4.32 1.56
N ILE A 123 -10.39 -5.53 1.64
CA ILE A 123 -9.87 -6.24 0.45
C ILE A 123 -10.99 -6.37 -0.60
N ARG A 124 -12.19 -6.77 -0.19
CA ARG A 124 -13.32 -7.05 -1.10
C ARG A 124 -13.96 -5.81 -1.68
N CYS A 125 -14.05 -4.72 -0.92
CA CYS A 125 -14.67 -3.49 -1.39
C CYS A 125 -13.79 -2.72 -2.38
N GLY A 126 -12.49 -2.98 -2.41
CA GLY A 126 -11.66 -2.55 -3.53
C GLY A 126 -11.37 -1.05 -3.62
N TRP A 127 -11.23 -0.38 -2.47
CA TRP A 127 -11.09 1.07 -2.36
C TRP A 127 -9.68 1.57 -2.00
N ASN A 128 -9.03 0.90 -1.06
CA ASN A 128 -7.67 1.21 -0.59
C ASN A 128 -6.80 -0.02 -0.77
N SER A 129 -5.81 0.08 -1.64
CA SER A 129 -4.99 -1.07 -2.05
C SER A 129 -3.94 -1.45 -1.02
N GLU A 130 -3.73 -0.62 0.00
CA GLU A 130 -2.98 -0.98 1.21
C GLU A 130 -3.59 -2.21 1.90
N ALA A 131 -4.93 -2.37 1.85
CA ALA A 131 -5.61 -3.54 2.42
C ALA A 131 -5.17 -4.86 1.76
N LEU A 132 -4.54 -4.80 0.58
CA LEU A 132 -4.01 -5.97 -0.12
C LEU A 132 -2.63 -6.40 0.39
N ILE A 133 -1.94 -5.60 1.21
CA ILE A 133 -0.61 -5.94 1.75
C ILE A 133 -0.66 -7.22 2.61
N PRO A 134 -1.60 -7.36 3.58
CA PRO A 134 -1.81 -8.64 4.28
C PRO A 134 -1.95 -9.84 3.35
N LEU A 135 -2.75 -9.71 2.29
CA LEU A 135 -2.99 -10.78 1.34
C LEU A 135 -1.74 -11.10 0.51
N LEU A 136 -0.97 -10.08 0.11
CA LEU A 136 0.33 -10.26 -0.56
C LEU A 136 1.31 -11.05 0.31
N LEU A 137 1.33 -10.81 1.61
CA LEU A 137 2.20 -11.51 2.56
C LEU A 137 1.84 -13.01 2.71
N CYS A 138 0.61 -13.42 2.38
CA CYS A 138 0.24 -14.84 2.29
C CYS A 138 0.96 -15.57 1.15
N PHE A 139 1.28 -14.88 0.05
CA PHE A 139 1.88 -15.50 -1.14
C PHE A 139 3.41 -15.49 -1.14
N THR A 140 4.05 -14.67 -0.29
CA THR A 140 5.47 -14.32 -0.42
C THR A 140 6.36 -15.08 0.56
N THR A 141 6.29 -16.42 0.53
CA THR A 141 6.95 -17.35 1.48
C THR A 141 8.48 -17.24 1.58
N LYS A 142 9.13 -16.55 0.63
CA LYS A 142 10.59 -16.36 0.55
C LYS A 142 11.00 -14.89 0.60
N LEU A 143 10.12 -14.02 1.08
CA LEU A 143 10.40 -12.59 1.23
C LEU A 143 11.53 -12.39 2.24
N GLU A 144 12.63 -11.79 1.80
CA GLU A 144 13.81 -11.50 2.62
C GLU A 144 13.82 -10.03 3.09
N SER A 145 13.26 -9.11 2.31
CA SER A 145 13.30 -7.68 2.58
C SER A 145 11.96 -7.00 2.35
N PHE A 146 11.52 -6.18 3.31
CA PHE A 146 10.29 -5.41 3.22
C PHE A 146 10.57 -3.96 3.64
N ASP A 147 10.53 -3.05 2.67
CA ASP A 147 10.59 -1.60 2.91
C ASP A 147 9.17 -1.04 2.84
N TYR A 148 8.62 -0.63 3.98
CA TYR A 148 7.27 -0.10 4.07
C TYR A 148 7.15 1.35 3.58
N GLY A 149 8.28 1.97 3.21
CA GLY A 149 8.32 3.34 2.72
C GLY A 149 7.87 4.34 3.78
N ARG A 150 7.47 5.52 3.31
CA ARG A 150 6.91 6.60 4.14
C ARG A 150 5.39 6.50 4.12
N SER A 151 4.82 5.89 5.14
CA SER A 151 3.39 5.61 5.16
C SER A 151 2.55 6.87 5.31
N VAL A 152 1.53 6.98 4.46
CA VAL A 152 0.49 8.01 4.47
C VAL A 152 -0.83 7.27 4.65
N LEU A 153 -1.41 7.27 5.85
CA LEU A 153 -2.56 6.42 6.15
C LEU A 153 -3.88 6.97 5.61
N GLU A 154 -3.95 8.30 5.47
CA GLU A 154 -5.07 8.94 4.79
C GLU A 154 -5.15 8.45 3.34
N ILE A 155 -6.34 8.03 2.90
CA ILE A 155 -6.58 7.58 1.53
C ILE A 155 -6.45 8.73 0.51
N MET A 156 -6.63 9.97 0.99
CA MET A 156 -6.46 11.22 0.27
C MET A 156 -5.46 12.10 1.01
N HIS A 157 -4.50 12.69 0.30
CA HIS A 157 -3.51 13.58 0.90
C HIS A 157 -3.14 14.73 -0.06
N PRO A 158 -3.00 15.99 0.42
CA PRO A 158 -3.35 16.45 1.77
C PRO A 158 -4.84 16.29 2.07
N SER A 159 -5.21 16.40 3.35
CA SER A 159 -6.58 16.18 3.82
C SER A 159 -7.58 17.01 2.97
N PRO A 160 -8.62 16.37 2.41
CA PRO A 160 -9.56 17.03 1.50
C PRO A 160 -10.55 17.92 2.27
N THR A 161 -11.14 18.89 1.58
CA THR A 161 -12.45 19.42 2.00
C THR A 161 -13.55 18.39 1.76
N ALA A 162 -14.68 18.55 2.44
CA ALA A 162 -15.85 17.70 2.27
C ALA A 162 -16.26 17.52 0.79
N HIS A 163 -16.38 18.65 0.09
CA HIS A 163 -16.73 18.70 -1.32
C HIS A 163 -15.70 17.98 -2.22
N GLU A 164 -14.41 18.21 -1.97
CA GLU A 164 -13.34 17.59 -2.75
C GLU A 164 -13.37 16.07 -2.65
N GLY A 165 -13.60 15.51 -1.47
CA GLY A 165 -13.61 14.07 -1.33
C GLY A 165 -14.87 13.40 -1.91
N ILE A 166 -16.04 14.07 -1.97
CA ILE A 166 -17.27 13.52 -2.57
C ILE A 166 -17.00 13.33 -4.06
N ARG A 167 -16.43 14.37 -4.68
CA ARG A 167 -15.99 14.33 -6.07
C ARG A 167 -14.99 13.20 -6.35
N VAL A 168 -14.00 13.01 -5.47
CA VAL A 168 -13.02 11.92 -5.61
C VAL A 168 -13.73 10.57 -5.50
N HIS A 169 -14.62 10.39 -4.52
CA HIS A 169 -15.39 9.16 -4.32
C HIS A 169 -16.22 8.81 -5.57
N GLU A 170 -17.05 9.74 -6.05
CA GLU A 170 -17.90 9.53 -7.23
C GLU A 170 -17.08 9.19 -8.48
N TYR A 171 -15.96 9.88 -8.70
CA TYR A 171 -15.05 9.54 -9.79
C TYR A 171 -14.54 8.11 -9.66
N CYS A 172 -14.14 7.72 -8.46
CA CYS A 172 -13.58 6.39 -8.20
C CYS A 172 -14.62 5.26 -8.39
N GLU A 173 -15.91 5.53 -8.14
CA GLU A 173 -17.03 4.63 -8.51
C GLU A 173 -17.29 4.57 -10.02
N GLY A 174 -16.64 5.42 -10.82
CA GLY A 174 -16.86 5.52 -12.27
C GLY A 174 -18.07 6.39 -12.65
N LYS A 175 -18.58 7.24 -11.75
CA LYS A 175 -19.61 8.24 -12.09
C LYS A 175 -18.97 9.38 -12.89
N SER A 176 -19.69 9.89 -13.90
CA SER A 176 -19.14 10.80 -14.92
C SER A 176 -18.59 12.11 -14.35
N HIS A 177 -17.61 12.69 -15.05
CA HIS A 177 -16.82 13.88 -14.65
C HIS A 177 -17.60 15.21 -14.62
N ARG A 178 -18.90 15.22 -14.95
CA ARG A 178 -19.75 16.40 -14.92
C ARG A 178 -20.53 16.43 -13.61
N TRP A 179 -19.85 16.84 -12.55
CA TRP A 179 -20.52 17.10 -11.28
C TRP A 179 -20.41 18.58 -10.92
N GLU A 180 -21.58 19.19 -10.70
CA GLU A 180 -21.75 20.47 -10.06
C GLU A 180 -22.38 20.20 -8.69
N PRO A 181 -21.82 20.74 -7.59
CA PRO A 181 -22.36 20.52 -6.25
C PRO A 181 -23.79 21.05 -6.15
N LYS A 182 -24.73 20.16 -5.82
CA LYS A 182 -26.04 20.55 -5.34
C LYS A 182 -26.01 20.69 -3.82
N GLY A 183 -25.72 21.90 -3.35
CA GLY A 183 -26.02 22.33 -1.98
C GLY A 183 -24.83 22.48 -1.03
N ASP A 184 -25.05 23.31 -0.01
CA ASP A 184 -24.14 23.55 1.11
C ASP A 184 -24.17 22.33 2.05
N HIS A 185 -23.11 21.51 2.00
CA HIS A 185 -22.88 20.46 2.99
C HIS A 185 -21.98 21.05 4.08
N ASP A 186 -22.58 21.49 5.19
CA ASP A 186 -21.90 22.24 6.24
C ASP A 186 -20.88 21.42 7.08
N ASP A 187 -20.81 20.10 6.89
CA ASP A 187 -20.01 19.21 7.75
C ASP A 187 -19.74 17.85 7.09
N GLY A 188 -19.27 17.85 5.83
CA GLY A 188 -19.07 16.61 5.10
C GLY A 188 -17.91 15.71 5.56
N PHE A 189 -17.24 15.97 6.70
CA PHE A 189 -16.27 15.03 7.28
C PHE A 189 -16.92 13.72 7.77
N ASP A 190 -18.13 13.79 8.36
CA ASP A 190 -18.88 12.60 8.80
C ASP A 190 -19.27 11.70 7.61
N TRP A 191 -19.51 12.29 6.43
CA TRP A 191 -19.78 11.54 5.21
C TRP A 191 -18.55 10.79 4.71
N PHE A 192 -17.33 11.31 4.90
CA PHE A 192 -16.09 10.58 4.55
C PHE A 192 -15.94 9.33 5.39
N ASP A 193 -16.08 9.46 6.71
CA ASP A 193 -15.88 8.33 7.61
C ASP A 193 -16.90 7.21 7.33
N VAL A 194 -18.13 7.60 6.95
CA VAL A 194 -19.20 6.67 6.55
C VAL A 194 -18.95 6.04 5.17
N CYS A 195 -18.62 6.82 4.14
CA CYS A 195 -18.42 6.29 2.78
C CYS A 195 -17.18 5.42 2.65
N TRP A 196 -16.13 5.76 3.39
CA TRP A 196 -14.87 5.01 3.35
C TRP A 196 -14.81 3.90 4.40
N ASN A 197 -15.88 3.73 5.21
CA ASN A 197 -15.91 2.84 6.38
C ASN A 197 -14.58 2.94 7.13
N PHE A 198 -14.21 4.17 7.47
CA PHE A 198 -12.90 4.46 8.05
C PHE A 198 -12.75 3.57 9.29
N VAL A 199 -11.69 2.76 9.30
CA VAL A 199 -11.30 2.05 10.51
C VAL A 199 -11.16 3.09 11.59
N GLU A 200 -11.90 2.95 12.68
CA GLU A 200 -11.62 3.69 13.90
C GLU A 200 -10.11 3.57 14.17
N SER A 201 -9.40 4.70 14.10
CA SER A 201 -7.94 4.86 14.18
C SER A 201 -7.19 4.71 12.86
N GLY A 202 -6.46 5.77 12.47
CA GLY A 202 -5.41 5.74 11.45
C GLY A 202 -4.35 4.69 11.79
N THR A 203 -4.67 3.43 11.54
CA THR A 203 -3.86 2.25 11.75
C THR A 203 -3.67 1.60 10.40
N SER A 204 -2.42 1.35 10.02
CA SER A 204 -2.14 0.70 8.74
C SER A 204 -2.58 -0.77 8.72
N TRP A 205 -3.05 -1.25 7.57
CA TRP A 205 -3.50 -2.64 7.40
C TRP A 205 -2.38 -3.67 7.56
N PHE A 206 -1.13 -3.26 7.33
CA PHE A 206 0.03 -4.10 7.62
C PHE A 206 0.15 -4.42 9.11
N TYR A 207 -0.28 -3.52 10.00
CA TYR A 207 -0.12 -3.72 11.44
C TYR A 207 -1.14 -4.68 12.04
N SER A 208 -2.29 -4.89 11.40
CA SER A 208 -3.29 -5.85 11.87
C SER A 208 -2.81 -7.32 11.77
N VAL A 209 -1.71 -7.58 11.06
CA VAL A 209 -1.16 -8.93 10.89
C VAL A 209 0.11 -9.20 11.70
N LEU A 210 0.55 -8.26 12.53
CA LEU A 210 1.76 -8.41 13.34
C LEU A 210 1.50 -9.13 14.67
N ASP A 211 0.34 -8.92 15.29
CA ASP A 211 -0.01 -9.52 16.59
C ASP A 211 -0.64 -10.91 16.43
N ARG A 212 0.18 -11.87 16.01
CA ARG A 212 -0.27 -13.24 15.69
C ARG A 212 0.67 -14.28 16.27
N ASP A 213 0.10 -15.38 16.76
CA ASP A 213 0.87 -16.55 17.20
C ASP A 213 1.69 -17.17 16.06
N THR A 214 1.09 -17.19 14.86
CA THR A 214 1.75 -17.64 13.62
C THR A 214 1.83 -16.47 12.66
N PRO A 215 3.04 -15.93 12.40
CA PRO A 215 3.23 -14.86 11.42
C PRO A 215 2.81 -15.33 10.03
N LEU A 216 2.38 -14.39 9.19
CA LEU A 216 2.13 -14.68 7.78
C LEU A 216 3.39 -15.24 7.10
N PRO A 217 3.26 -16.02 6.01
CA PRO A 217 4.39 -16.61 5.31
C PRO A 217 5.50 -15.61 4.96
N GLY A 218 5.15 -14.45 4.39
CA GLY A 218 6.13 -13.41 4.06
C GLY A 218 6.78 -12.73 5.27
N LEU A 219 6.12 -12.74 6.43
CA LEU A 219 6.71 -12.23 7.68
C LEU A 219 7.64 -13.26 8.34
N SER A 220 7.38 -14.55 8.14
CA SER A 220 8.15 -15.64 8.74
C SER A 220 9.57 -15.80 8.19
N SER A 221 9.79 -15.39 6.93
CA SER A 221 11.10 -15.41 6.26
C SER A 221 11.83 -14.07 6.28
N LEU A 222 11.19 -13.02 6.79
CA LEU A 222 11.67 -11.65 6.68
C LEU A 222 12.98 -11.46 7.44
N ARG A 223 14.01 -10.99 6.75
CA ARG A 223 15.35 -10.73 7.31
C ARG A 223 15.64 -9.24 7.46
N LYS A 224 15.03 -8.41 6.62
CA LYS A 224 15.24 -6.96 6.60
C LYS A 224 13.92 -6.22 6.60
N PHE A 225 13.79 -5.25 7.48
CA PHE A 225 12.64 -4.37 7.55
C PHE A 225 13.09 -2.91 7.52
N SER A 226 12.42 -2.09 6.71
CA SER A 226 12.60 -0.64 6.75
C SER A 226 11.26 0.08 6.86
N HIS A 227 11.25 1.18 7.62
CA HIS A 227 10.08 2.03 7.79
C HIS A 227 10.50 3.50 7.86
N ARG A 228 9.89 4.37 7.04
CA ARG A 228 10.29 5.79 6.89
C ARG A 228 9.36 6.77 7.58
N GLY A 229 8.91 6.41 8.77
CA GLY A 229 7.97 7.19 9.58
C GLY A 229 6.55 7.12 9.03
N CYS A 230 5.59 7.30 9.93
CA CYS A 230 4.17 7.37 9.61
C CYS A 230 3.67 8.75 10.01
N VAL A 231 2.92 9.39 9.13
CA VAL A 231 2.03 10.48 9.52
C VAL A 231 0.77 9.79 10.06
N ASP A 232 0.34 10.16 11.27
CA ASP A 232 -0.98 9.81 11.84
C ASP A 232 -1.24 8.40 12.39
N ASP A 233 -0.21 7.56 12.60
CA ASP A 233 -0.39 6.32 13.38
C ASP A 233 -0.13 6.55 14.86
N VAL A 234 -1.21 6.49 15.66
CA VAL A 234 -1.16 6.75 17.10
C VAL A 234 -0.47 5.64 17.90
N LYS A 235 -0.33 4.45 17.33
CA LYS A 235 0.26 3.27 17.97
C LYS A 235 1.71 3.02 17.53
N TRP A 236 2.13 3.60 16.41
CA TRP A 236 3.54 3.60 15.98
C TRP A 236 4.38 4.66 16.73
N PRO A 237 5.64 4.34 17.13
CA PRO A 237 6.27 3.02 17.10
C PRO A 237 5.93 2.15 18.31
N GLY A 238 5.31 2.71 19.35
CA GLY A 238 5.25 2.09 20.69
C GLY A 238 4.69 0.67 20.74
N VAL A 239 3.63 0.39 19.96
CA VAL A 239 2.97 -0.93 19.91
C VAL A 239 3.55 -1.81 18.79
N TYR A 240 3.69 -1.24 17.60
CA TYR A 240 3.97 -2.04 16.39
C TYR A 240 5.44 -2.33 16.17
N LEU A 241 6.36 -1.44 16.57
CA LEU A 241 7.78 -1.70 16.43
C LEU A 241 8.21 -2.94 17.25
N PRO A 242 7.82 -3.12 18.52
CA PRO A 242 8.08 -4.35 19.25
C PRO A 242 7.60 -5.62 18.55
N GLN A 243 6.40 -5.57 17.94
CA GLN A 243 5.85 -6.72 17.22
C GLN A 243 6.67 -7.05 15.96
N VAL A 244 7.06 -6.03 15.17
CA VAL A 244 7.97 -6.22 14.02
C VAL A 244 9.29 -6.80 14.48
N MET A 245 9.89 -6.27 15.54
CA MET A 245 11.21 -6.71 16.00
C MET A 245 11.22 -8.10 16.65
N LEU A 246 10.04 -8.69 16.89
CA LEU A 246 9.86 -10.06 17.35
C LEU A 246 9.68 -11.07 16.21
N LEU A 247 9.70 -10.62 14.94
CA LEU A 247 9.63 -11.53 13.79
C LEU A 247 10.81 -12.51 13.80
N PRO A 248 10.57 -13.81 13.50
CA PRO A 248 11.47 -14.89 13.89
C PRO A 248 12.84 -14.88 13.20
N GLN A 249 12.92 -14.32 11.98
CA GLN A 249 14.15 -14.30 11.18
C GLN A 249 14.69 -12.89 10.95
N LEU A 250 14.14 -11.88 11.64
CA LEU A 250 14.51 -10.49 11.39
C LEU A 250 15.92 -10.19 11.93
N GLU A 251 16.80 -9.71 11.06
CA GLU A 251 18.20 -9.45 11.38
C GLU A 251 18.59 -7.98 11.20
N ASP A 252 18.01 -7.30 10.21
CA ASP A 252 18.29 -5.90 9.90
C ASP A 252 17.02 -5.05 10.03
N VAL A 253 17.10 -3.97 10.80
CA VAL A 253 16.01 -3.00 10.95
C VAL A 253 16.52 -1.60 10.64
N VAL A 254 15.82 -0.87 9.77
CA VAL A 254 16.11 0.52 9.40
C VAL A 254 14.90 1.38 9.69
N LEU A 255 15.01 2.25 10.68
CA LEU A 255 13.98 3.19 11.07
C LEU A 255 14.41 4.61 10.67
N ILE A 256 13.59 5.27 9.87
CA ILE A 256 13.81 6.67 9.48
C ILE A 256 12.62 7.48 9.99
N SER A 257 12.86 8.49 10.83
CA SER A 257 11.78 9.25 11.48
C SER A 257 11.69 10.70 10.97
N LYS A 258 10.96 10.91 9.86
CA LYS A 258 10.45 12.25 9.46
C LYS A 258 9.03 12.12 8.89
N PRO A 259 7.96 12.71 9.46
CA PRO A 259 7.86 13.55 10.67
C PRO A 259 7.41 12.79 11.93
N ALA A 260 7.50 11.46 11.96
CA ALA A 260 7.09 10.66 13.11
C ALA A 260 7.92 11.03 14.36
N LYS A 261 7.39 11.95 15.16
CA LYS A 261 7.94 12.23 16.48
C LYS A 261 7.54 11.08 17.36
N VAL A 262 8.46 10.14 17.55
CA VAL A 262 8.44 9.26 18.72
C VAL A 262 8.45 10.20 19.94
N GLY A 263 7.26 10.43 20.48
CA GLY A 263 7.10 10.96 21.82
C GLY A 263 7.20 12.45 22.09
N HIS A 264 6.63 13.36 21.29
CA HIS A 264 6.64 14.78 21.70
C HIS A 264 5.39 15.62 21.46
N LEU A 265 4.37 15.16 20.74
CA LEU A 265 3.19 16.00 20.48
C LEU A 265 1.87 15.46 21.04
N TYR A 266 1.78 14.16 21.34
CA TYR A 266 0.54 13.55 21.81
C TYR A 266 0.79 12.79 23.12
N PRO A 267 0.19 13.21 24.24
CA PRO A 267 0.27 12.49 25.53
C PRO A 267 -0.23 11.05 25.46
N SER A 268 -0.98 10.71 24.41
CA SER A 268 -1.56 9.40 24.16
C SER A 268 -0.68 8.44 23.36
N THR A 269 0.48 8.86 22.84
CA THR A 269 1.36 7.94 22.09
C THR A 269 1.90 6.86 23.04
N PRO A 270 1.66 5.57 22.77
CA PRO A 270 2.18 4.48 23.57
C PRO A 270 3.70 4.54 23.64
N LYS A 271 4.24 4.29 24.83
CA LYS A 271 5.68 4.15 25.02
C LYS A 271 6.16 2.88 24.33
N LEU A 272 7.43 2.89 23.91
CA LEU A 272 8.09 1.70 23.42
C LEU A 272 8.32 0.71 24.56
N GLU A 273 7.51 -0.36 24.58
CA GLU A 273 7.56 -1.41 25.59
C GLU A 273 7.80 -2.78 24.93
N PHE A 274 8.75 -3.55 25.46
CA PHE A 274 9.09 -4.87 24.96
C PHE A 274 8.68 -5.96 25.96
N PRO A 275 8.20 -7.13 25.52
CA PRO A 275 7.82 -8.21 26.43
C PRO A 275 9.00 -8.70 27.27
N ALA A 276 8.79 -8.78 28.59
CA ALA A 276 9.82 -9.21 29.52
C ALA A 276 10.34 -10.61 29.18
N GLY A 277 11.66 -10.79 29.27
CA GLY A 277 12.32 -12.07 28.99
C GLY A 277 12.44 -12.44 27.50
N LYS A 278 11.85 -11.66 26.58
CA LYS A 278 12.10 -11.80 25.14
C LYS A 278 13.29 -10.94 24.72
N LYS A 279 14.06 -11.45 23.75
CA LYS A 279 15.14 -10.72 23.10
C LYS A 279 14.98 -10.86 21.60
N SER A 280 15.32 -9.81 20.86
CA SER A 280 15.35 -9.88 19.40
C SER A 280 16.60 -10.59 18.88
N SER A 281 16.48 -11.12 17.67
CA SER A 281 17.58 -11.68 16.85
C SER A 281 18.28 -10.63 15.99
N ILE A 282 17.92 -9.35 16.15
CA ILE A 282 18.42 -8.24 15.34
C ILE A 282 19.92 -8.06 15.54
N LYS A 283 20.65 -8.01 14.41
CA LYS A 283 22.11 -7.87 14.35
C LYS A 283 22.53 -6.48 13.89
N ARG A 284 21.71 -5.81 13.08
CA ARG A 284 21.94 -4.46 12.57
C ARG A 284 20.71 -3.60 12.80
N LEU A 285 20.94 -2.45 13.42
CA LEU A 285 19.91 -1.45 13.66
C LEU A 285 20.39 -0.11 13.12
N GLU A 286 19.55 0.52 12.30
CA GLU A 286 19.75 1.88 11.84
C GLU A 286 18.61 2.75 12.35
N LEU A 287 18.99 3.78 13.10
CA LEU A 287 18.12 4.80 13.65
C LEU A 287 18.50 6.10 12.95
N ILE A 288 17.66 6.58 12.06
CA ILE A 288 17.93 7.78 11.26
C ILE A 288 16.89 8.83 11.63
N ASP A 289 17.36 9.95 12.17
CA ASP A 289 16.51 11.04 12.66
C ASP A 289 15.46 10.59 13.69
N CYS A 290 15.76 9.55 14.46
CA CYS A 290 14.87 9.05 15.50
C CYS A 290 14.99 9.89 16.78
N SER A 291 13.83 10.18 17.38
CA SER A 291 13.73 10.70 18.75
C SER A 291 13.28 9.59 19.69
N PHE A 292 13.53 9.73 21.00
CA PHE A 292 13.14 8.71 21.99
C PHE A 292 12.79 9.39 23.32
N PHE A 293 11.75 8.89 23.98
CA PHE A 293 11.44 9.24 25.36
C PHE A 293 12.53 8.76 26.33
N GLU A 294 12.46 9.26 27.56
CA GLU A 294 13.31 8.74 28.64
C GLU A 294 13.00 7.26 28.92
N GLY A 295 14.04 6.44 29.00
CA GLY A 295 13.95 4.99 29.20
C GLY A 295 13.82 4.16 27.91
N GLU A 296 13.27 4.71 26.82
CA GLU A 296 13.04 3.92 25.59
C GLU A 296 14.33 3.46 24.91
N VAL A 297 15.36 4.29 24.92
CA VAL A 297 16.69 3.92 24.41
C VAL A 297 17.26 2.74 25.20
N ASP A 298 17.07 2.76 26.52
CA ASP A 298 17.59 1.73 27.42
C ASP A 298 16.82 0.41 27.20
N ALA A 299 15.49 0.48 27.09
CA ALA A 299 14.63 -0.65 26.76
C ALA A 299 14.94 -1.25 25.37
N LEU A 300 15.13 -0.40 24.36
CA LEU A 300 15.50 -0.83 23.01
C LEU A 300 16.88 -1.49 22.98
N ALA A 301 17.87 -0.93 23.69
CA ALA A 301 19.21 -1.50 23.80
C ALA A 301 19.21 -2.86 24.52
N GLU A 302 18.40 -3.02 25.57
CA GLU A 302 18.22 -4.30 26.27
C GLU A 302 17.56 -5.35 25.40
N PHE A 303 16.47 -4.97 24.73
CA PHE A 303 15.74 -5.86 23.85
C PHE A 303 16.55 -6.31 22.63
N THR A 304 17.45 -5.45 22.15
CA THR A 304 18.36 -5.72 21.03
C THR A 304 19.70 -6.30 21.44
N GLY A 305 19.84 -6.91 22.62
CA GLY A 305 21.11 -7.41 23.20
C GLY A 305 22.04 -8.29 22.35
N SER A 306 21.61 -8.71 21.16
CA SER A 306 22.41 -9.44 20.15
C SER A 306 23.04 -8.53 19.08
N LEU A 307 22.93 -7.20 19.24
CA LEU A 307 23.31 -6.25 18.21
C LEU A 307 24.82 -6.29 17.93
N THR A 308 25.18 -6.25 16.65
CA THR A 308 26.58 -6.22 16.19
C THR A 308 26.92 -4.95 15.44
N ARG A 309 25.92 -4.21 14.93
CA ARG A 309 26.08 -2.96 14.18
C ARG A 309 24.98 -1.98 14.55
N LEU A 310 25.37 -0.72 14.79
CA LEU A 310 24.46 0.38 15.07
C LEU A 310 24.80 1.56 14.16
N ASN A 311 23.79 2.12 13.51
CA ASN A 311 23.83 3.46 12.91
C ASN A 311 22.80 4.34 13.63
N TYR A 312 23.16 5.56 14.01
CA TYR A 312 22.29 6.47 14.78
C TYR A 312 22.25 7.89 14.20
N ASP A 313 22.39 8.02 12.88
CA ASP A 313 22.52 9.33 12.24
C ASP A 313 21.33 10.27 12.53
N LEU A 314 21.62 11.56 12.66
CA LEU A 314 20.66 12.63 12.94
C LEU A 314 19.82 12.50 14.24
N CYS A 315 20.02 11.48 15.08
CA CYS A 315 19.25 11.29 16.32
C CYS A 315 19.53 12.34 17.41
N GLY A 316 18.93 13.54 17.30
CA GLY A 316 18.76 14.56 18.36
C GLY A 316 19.94 14.88 19.30
N PHE A 317 19.63 15.43 20.48
CA PHE A 317 20.61 15.79 21.54
C PHE A 317 21.03 14.61 22.43
N ARG A 318 20.40 13.43 22.27
CA ARG A 318 20.63 12.22 23.08
C ARG A 318 21.62 11.24 22.47
N ARG A 319 22.36 11.63 21.42
CA ARG A 319 23.35 10.78 20.71
C ARG A 319 24.29 10.01 21.63
N LYS A 320 24.89 10.70 22.59
CA LYS A 320 25.81 10.06 23.54
C LYS A 320 25.10 8.99 24.38
N LYS A 321 23.90 9.29 24.88
CA LYS A 321 23.09 8.34 25.63
C LYS A 321 22.75 7.10 24.79
N ILE A 322 22.39 7.28 23.51
CA ILE A 322 22.15 6.16 22.59
C ILE A 322 23.39 5.26 22.53
N VAL A 323 24.54 5.81 22.18
CA VAL A 323 25.77 5.02 22.05
C VAL A 323 26.15 4.33 23.36
N ASP A 324 26.09 5.04 24.48
CA ASP A 324 26.47 4.51 25.80
C ASP A 324 25.53 3.35 26.22
N SER A 325 24.21 3.51 26.10
CA SER A 325 23.23 2.46 26.44
C SER A 325 23.40 1.20 25.57
N PHE A 326 23.61 1.37 24.27
CA PHE A 326 23.80 0.22 23.38
C PHE A 326 25.13 -0.51 23.65
N LEU A 327 26.24 0.21 23.83
CA LEU A 327 27.55 -0.40 24.15
C LEU A 327 27.56 -1.09 25.52
N GLN A 328 26.85 -0.54 26.50
CA GLN A 328 26.77 -1.13 27.84
C GLN A 328 26.00 -2.46 27.83
N THR A 329 24.93 -2.54 27.05
CA THR A 329 24.02 -3.69 27.07
C THR A 329 24.37 -4.77 26.04
N ASN A 330 25.02 -4.39 24.93
CA ASN A 330 25.36 -5.30 23.83
C ASN A 330 26.84 -5.68 23.87
N GLY A 331 27.16 -6.81 24.52
CA GLY A 331 28.54 -7.30 24.59
C GLY A 331 29.19 -7.62 23.23
N SER A 332 28.39 -7.79 22.17
CA SER A 332 28.85 -8.03 20.80
C SER A 332 29.05 -6.76 19.96
N LEU A 333 28.58 -5.61 20.46
CA LEU A 333 28.70 -4.32 19.78
C LEU A 333 30.00 -3.64 20.20
N THR A 334 30.87 -3.36 19.24
CA THR A 334 32.13 -2.64 19.47
C THR A 334 32.05 -1.21 18.95
N LYS A 335 32.85 -0.31 19.51
CA LYS A 335 32.83 1.12 19.18
C LYS A 335 33.10 1.41 17.69
N ASP A 336 33.92 0.57 17.03
CA ASP A 336 34.21 0.66 15.58
C ASP A 336 33.03 0.25 14.69
N ARG A 337 32.03 -0.44 15.23
CA ARG A 337 30.80 -0.86 14.53
C ARG A 337 29.60 0.05 14.81
N VAL A 338 29.85 1.15 15.51
CA VAL A 338 28.89 2.22 15.77
C VAL A 338 29.20 3.36 14.80
N THR A 339 28.24 3.70 13.94
CA THR A 339 28.38 4.71 12.89
C THR A 339 27.31 5.79 13.03
N ASN A 340 27.56 6.95 12.44
CA ASN A 340 26.65 8.10 12.41
C ASN A 340 26.61 8.75 11.03
N THR A 341 26.75 7.91 9.99
CA THR A 341 26.77 8.35 8.60
C THR A 341 25.53 7.80 7.92
N HIS A 342 24.64 8.68 7.48
CA HIS A 342 23.64 8.33 6.49
C HIS A 342 24.22 8.59 5.11
N THR A 343 24.30 7.53 4.30
CA THR A 343 24.27 7.73 2.84
C THR A 343 22.80 7.81 2.52
N PRO A 344 22.26 8.98 2.12
CA PRO A 344 20.92 9.02 1.59
C PRO A 344 20.86 7.95 0.52
N GLN A 345 19.97 6.98 0.67
CA GLN A 345 19.49 6.32 -0.52
C GLN A 345 18.87 7.46 -1.31
N LEU A 346 19.58 7.91 -2.35
CA LEU A 346 18.97 8.57 -3.50
C LEU A 346 17.93 7.56 -3.97
N LEU A 347 16.77 7.57 -3.31
CA LEU A 347 15.56 7.33 -4.02
C LEU A 347 15.65 8.40 -5.09
N GLU A 348 15.80 7.94 -6.32
CA GLU A 348 15.01 8.50 -7.40
C GLU A 348 13.60 8.66 -6.79
N GLU A 349 13.36 9.77 -6.10
CA GLU A 349 12.19 10.56 -6.39
C GLU A 349 12.31 10.69 -7.90
N GLU A 350 11.74 9.71 -8.61
CA GLU A 350 11.08 9.99 -9.86
C GLU A 350 10.17 11.17 -9.46
N GLU A 351 10.72 12.39 -9.51
CA GLU A 351 10.09 13.43 -10.31
C GLU A 351 9.61 12.62 -11.50
N GLU A 352 8.33 12.27 -11.46
CA GLU A 352 7.58 11.93 -12.65
C GLU A 352 7.86 13.14 -13.54
N GLU A 353 8.99 13.12 -14.27
CA GLU A 353 9.04 13.70 -15.60
C GLU A 353 7.74 13.17 -16.18
N GLU A 354 6.82 14.11 -16.34
CA GLU A 354 5.61 13.90 -17.09
C GLU A 354 6.10 13.36 -18.44
N GLU A 355 6.27 12.04 -18.54
CA GLU A 355 6.12 11.35 -19.78
C GLU A 355 4.67 11.67 -20.12
N GLU A 356 4.50 12.78 -20.85
CA GLU A 356 3.45 12.97 -21.82
C GLU A 356 3.48 11.70 -22.68
N GLU A 357 2.92 10.60 -22.17
CA GLU A 357 2.28 9.62 -23.01
C GLU A 357 1.21 10.43 -23.74
N ASP A 358 1.61 10.91 -24.92
CA ASP A 358 0.77 11.38 -26.00
C ASP A 358 -0.20 10.23 -26.32
N PHE A 359 -1.22 10.10 -25.48
CA PHE A 359 -2.42 9.35 -25.77
C PHE A 359 -3.06 10.10 -26.93
N GLY A 360 -2.66 9.68 -28.13
CA GLY A 360 -3.02 10.30 -29.39
C GLY A 360 -4.46 10.77 -29.37
N SER A 361 -4.63 12.03 -29.77
CA SER A 361 -5.88 12.72 -30.03
C SER A 361 -7.07 11.77 -30.11
N PHE A 362 -7.83 11.69 -29.01
CA PHE A 362 -9.13 11.06 -29.05
C PHE A 362 -9.98 11.90 -30.01
N ASP A 363 -10.26 11.32 -31.18
CA ASP A 363 -10.98 11.95 -32.29
C ASP A 363 -12.29 12.55 -31.76
N SER A 364 -12.33 13.87 -31.67
CA SER A 364 -13.46 14.64 -31.13
C SER A 364 -14.64 14.76 -32.11
N ASP A 365 -14.71 13.91 -33.12
CA ASP A 365 -15.63 14.03 -34.25
C ASP A 365 -16.83 13.07 -34.18
N SER A 366 -17.29 12.70 -32.98
CA SER A 366 -18.69 12.27 -32.81
C SER A 366 -19.54 13.44 -32.34
N LYS A 367 -19.97 14.27 -33.30
CA LYS A 367 -21.10 15.20 -33.14
C LYS A 367 -22.33 14.41 -32.72
N TYR A 368 -22.65 14.43 -31.42
CA TYR A 368 -24.00 14.19 -30.94
C TYR A 368 -24.67 15.55 -30.72
N GLU A 369 -25.34 16.04 -31.76
CA GLU A 369 -26.38 17.07 -31.61
C GLU A 369 -27.54 16.42 -30.85
N PHE A 370 -27.80 16.89 -29.62
CA PHE A 370 -29.05 16.62 -28.94
C PHE A 370 -29.89 17.89 -28.95
N SER A 371 -30.95 17.86 -29.75
CA SER A 371 -31.93 18.94 -29.85
C SER A 371 -32.71 19.06 -28.54
N CYS A 372 -32.66 20.24 -27.93
CA CYS A 372 -33.57 20.62 -26.86
C CYS A 372 -35.00 20.66 -27.43
N TYR A 373 -35.88 19.79 -26.93
CA TYR A 373 -37.31 20.03 -27.07
C TYR A 373 -37.74 20.94 -25.92
N ASP A 374 -38.14 22.16 -26.30
CA ASP A 374 -38.92 23.09 -25.50
C ASP A 374 -40.18 22.41 -24.96
N ARG A 375 -40.40 22.57 -23.66
CA ARG A 375 -41.75 22.58 -23.08
C ARG A 375 -41.82 23.70 -22.05
N SER A 376 -42.15 24.88 -22.57
CA SER A 376 -42.71 25.98 -21.80
C SER A 376 -44.24 25.86 -21.74
N SER A 377 -44.78 25.99 -20.53
CA SER A 377 -46.02 26.70 -20.16
C SER A 377 -47.34 26.25 -20.80
N SER A 378 -48.29 25.86 -19.95
CA SER A 378 -49.42 26.77 -19.62
C SER A 378 -50.23 26.19 -18.46
N ASP A 379 -50.62 27.11 -17.58
CA ASP A 379 -51.60 26.99 -16.51
C ASP A 379 -52.96 26.48 -17.02
N ASP A 380 -53.78 25.95 -16.13
CA ASP A 380 -55.17 26.40 -15.95
C ASP A 380 -55.74 25.80 -14.65
N ASP A 381 -56.31 26.71 -13.86
CA ASP A 381 -57.11 26.52 -12.65
C ASP A 381 -58.41 25.73 -12.93
N ASP A 382 -59.04 25.19 -11.87
CA ASP A 382 -60.49 25.34 -11.59
C ASP A 382 -60.92 24.46 -10.39
N ASP A 383 -61.27 25.17 -9.31
CA ASP A 383 -62.48 25.11 -8.48
C ASP A 383 -62.94 23.82 -7.75
N ASP A 384 -63.00 23.99 -6.42
CA ASP A 384 -64.15 23.82 -5.51
C ASP A 384 -65.22 22.76 -5.81
N ASP A 385 -65.50 21.92 -4.79
CA ASP A 385 -66.88 21.66 -4.37
C ASP A 385 -66.93 21.26 -2.88
N GLU A 386 -67.82 21.97 -2.18
CA GLU A 386 -68.18 21.93 -0.78
C GLU A 386 -69.12 20.75 -0.41
N GLU A 387 -69.15 20.46 0.90
CA GLU A 387 -70.29 19.99 1.72
C GLU A 387 -70.96 18.62 1.47
N GLU A 388 -71.05 17.79 2.52
CA GLU A 388 -72.29 17.66 3.31
C GLU A 388 -72.12 16.75 4.54
N GLU A 389 -72.84 17.14 5.60
CA GLU A 389 -72.94 16.53 6.94
C GLU A 389 -73.84 15.27 7.01
N GLY A 390 -73.76 14.57 8.16
CA GLY A 390 -74.82 13.70 8.72
C GLY A 390 -74.44 12.21 8.80
N GLU A 391 -74.48 11.49 9.93
CA GLU A 391 -75.09 11.63 11.28
C GLU A 391 -74.16 11.05 12.35
#